data_AF-A0A0K1IPL1-F1
#
_entry.id   AF-A0A0K1IPL1-F1
#
_cell.length_a   1.000
_cell.length_b   1.000
_cell.length_c   1.000
_cell.angle_alpha   90.00
_cell.angle_beta   90.00
_cell.angle_gamma   90.00
#
_symmetry.space_group_name_H-M   'P 1'
#
loop_
_entity.id
_entity.type
_entity.pdbx_description
1 polymer ?
#
loop_
_entity_poly.entity_id
_entity_poly.type
_entity_poly.pdbx_seq_one_letter_code
_entity_poly.pdbx_strand_id
1 'polypeptide(L)'
;MDRSELALVAFGGFAGALLRYGVSVAIPGAGGTLAVNVLGSFVLGTFITSVSSRRAQLFFGTGLLSSFTTYSTFAVQTASLSPMGGALNVGANYALGFAAAALGLAFGGRR
;
A
#
# COMPACT_ATOMS: atom_id res chain seq x y z
N MET A 1 -5.12 19.68 -13.78
CA MET A 1 -4.20 19.41 -12.66
C MET A 1 -3.34 20.64 -12.47
N ASP A 2 -3.48 21.35 -11.36
CA ASP A 2 -2.68 22.55 -11.11
C ASP A 2 -1.31 22.23 -10.44
N ARG A 3 -0.43 23.22 -10.31
CA ARG A 3 0.90 23.04 -9.70
C ARG A 3 0.83 22.51 -8.27
N SER A 4 -0.20 22.88 -7.52
CA SER A 4 -0.39 22.47 -6.13
C SER A 4 -0.85 21.02 -6.03
N GLU A 5 -1.68 20.56 -6.95
CA GLU A 5 -2.08 19.15 -7.05
C GLU A 5 -0.91 18.24 -7.41
N LEU A 6 -0.04 18.68 -8.33
CA LEU A 6 1.20 17.98 -8.66
C LEU A 6 2.12 17.87 -7.43
N ALA A 7 2.26 18.96 -6.66
CA ALA A 7 3.04 18.96 -5.44
C ALA A 7 2.49 17.95 -4.41
N LEU A 8 1.17 17.87 -4.23
CA LEU A 8 0.55 16.90 -3.31
C LEU A 8 0.87 15.46 -3.70
N VAL A 9 0.77 15.11 -4.98
CA VAL A 9 1.12 13.76 -5.46
C VAL A 9 2.62 13.51 -5.26
N ALA A 10 3.48 14.46 -5.59
CA ALA A 10 4.94 14.32 -5.47
C ALA A 10 5.38 14.13 -4.01
N PHE A 11 4.89 14.97 -3.08
CA PHE A 11 5.24 14.85 -1.66
C PHE A 11 4.65 13.58 -1.02
N GLY A 12 3.40 13.24 -1.37
CA GLY A 12 2.80 11.99 -0.94
C GLY A 12 3.64 10.79 -1.41
N GLY A 13 3.97 10.75 -2.70
CA GLY A 13 4.76 9.68 -3.30
C GLY A 13 6.16 9.56 -2.69
N PHE A 14 6.84 10.69 -2.49
CA PHE A 14 8.12 10.75 -1.79
C PHE A 14 8.04 10.14 -0.39
N ALA A 15 7.07 10.56 0.42
CA ALA A 15 6.88 10.03 1.77
C ALA A 15 6.56 8.53 1.75
N GLY A 16 5.65 8.09 0.88
CA GLY A 16 5.28 6.69 0.73
C GLY A 16 6.47 5.80 0.34
N ALA A 17 7.29 6.25 -0.61
CA ALA A 17 8.48 5.53 -1.04
C ALA A 17 9.52 5.41 0.09
N LEU A 18 9.77 6.47 0.85
CA LEU A 18 10.70 6.44 1.98
C LEU A 18 10.21 5.51 3.11
N LEU A 19 8.91 5.54 3.43
CA LEU A 19 8.32 4.64 4.41
C LEU A 19 8.46 3.18 3.98
N ARG A 20 8.15 2.88 2.71
CA ARG A 20 8.34 1.53 2.15
C ARG A 20 9.79 1.10 2.22
N TYR A 21 10.72 1.98 1.86
CA TYR A 21 12.15 1.71 1.96
C TYR A 21 12.57 1.41 3.41
N GLY A 22 12.12 2.21 4.38
CA GLY A 22 12.39 1.96 5.80
C GLY A 22 11.91 0.57 6.25
N VAL A 23 10.70 0.16 5.85
CA VAL A 23 10.20 -1.19 6.13
C VAL A 23 11.04 -2.26 5.43
N SER A 24 11.47 -2.04 4.18
CA SER A 24 12.32 -3.02 3.47
C SER A 24 13.70 -3.20 4.10
N VAL A 25 14.24 -2.17 4.74
CA VAL A 25 15.49 -2.25 5.49
C VAL A 25 15.30 -3.02 6.79
N ALA A 26 14.19 -2.77 7.50
CA ALA A 26 13.88 -3.43 8.77
C ALA A 26 13.45 -4.90 8.59
N ILE A 27 12.72 -5.21 7.51
CA ILE A 27 12.17 -6.52 7.18
C ILE A 27 12.54 -6.87 5.73
N PRO A 28 13.70 -7.51 5.50
CA PRO A 28 14.16 -7.82 4.15
C PRO A 28 13.28 -8.83 3.41
N GLY A 29 13.29 -8.77 2.08
CA GLY A 29 12.66 -9.77 1.21
C GLY A 29 11.14 -9.66 1.11
N ALA A 30 10.48 -10.78 0.80
CA ALA A 30 9.03 -10.82 0.54
C ALA A 30 8.17 -10.44 1.76
N GLY A 31 8.69 -10.68 2.98
CA GLY A 31 7.99 -10.32 4.22
C GLY A 31 7.79 -8.82 4.39
N GLY A 32 8.79 -8.00 4.06
CA GLY A 32 8.66 -6.54 4.08
C GLY A 32 7.65 -6.02 3.06
N THR A 33 7.67 -6.57 1.85
CA THR A 33 6.70 -6.26 0.79
C THR A 33 5.28 -6.63 1.20
N LEU A 34 5.09 -7.81 1.79
CA LEU A 34 3.80 -8.23 2.33
C LEU A 34 3.31 -7.25 3.41
N ALA A 35 4.18 -6.86 4.35
CA ALA A 35 3.83 -5.94 5.41
C ALA A 35 3.36 -4.57 4.88
N VAL A 36 4.09 -3.96 3.95
CA VAL A 36 3.69 -2.66 3.39
C VAL A 36 2.40 -2.76 2.57
N ASN A 37 2.21 -3.85 1.81
CA ASN A 37 0.99 -4.06 1.03
C ASN A 37 -0.23 -4.24 1.95
N VAL A 38 -0.13 -5.07 2.98
CA VAL A 38 -1.23 -5.33 3.93
C VAL A 38 -1.57 -4.08 4.74
N LEU A 39 -0.57 -3.38 5.28
CA LEU A 39 -0.78 -2.13 6.01
C LEU A 39 -1.37 -1.05 5.09
N GLY A 40 -0.88 -0.93 3.86
CA GLY A 40 -1.40 0.01 2.88
C GLY A 40 -2.84 -0.30 2.49
N SER A 41 -3.21 -1.57 2.33
CA SER A 41 -4.59 -1.99 2.09
C SER A 41 -5.53 -1.65 3.25
N PHE A 42 -5.09 -1.87 4.50
CA PHE A 42 -5.86 -1.45 5.67
C PHE A 42 -6.11 0.06 5.68
N VAL A 43 -5.04 0.85 5.52
CA VAL A 43 -5.14 2.31 5.53
C VAL A 43 -6.02 2.79 4.38
N LEU A 44 -5.87 2.23 3.17
CA LEU A 44 -6.73 2.56 2.04
C LEU A 44 -8.21 2.27 2.32
N GLY A 45 -8.52 1.12 2.94
CA GLY A 45 -9.87 0.76 3.36
C GLY A 45 -10.48 1.76 4.36
N THR A 46 -9.70 2.23 5.34
CA THR A 46 -10.18 3.27 6.27
C THR A 46 -10.35 4.64 5.59
N PHE A 47 -9.49 4.93 4.61
CA PHE A 47 -9.42 6.22 3.96
C PHE A 47 -10.56 6.44 2.96
N ILE A 48 -10.94 5.40 2.22
CA ILE A 48 -11.93 5.50 1.14
C ILE A 48 -13.33 5.87 1.66
N THR A 49 -13.64 5.58 2.92
CA THR A 49 -14.93 5.93 3.55
C THR A 49 -14.91 7.31 4.20
N SER A 50 -13.74 7.87 4.50
CA SER A 50 -13.60 9.08 5.33
C SER A 50 -13.18 10.32 4.56
N VAL A 51 -12.64 10.19 3.34
CA VAL A 51 -12.09 11.32 2.60
C VAL A 51 -12.81 11.61 1.28
N SER A 52 -13.53 12.73 1.28
CA SER A 52 -14.21 13.28 0.10
C SER A 52 -13.39 14.33 -0.65
N SER A 53 -12.40 14.95 -0.01
CA SER A 53 -11.62 16.04 -0.63
C SER A 53 -10.66 15.52 -1.69
N ARG A 54 -10.75 16.10 -2.89
CA ARG A 54 -9.85 15.81 -4.02
C ARG A 54 -8.38 15.94 -3.65
N ARG A 55 -8.00 16.99 -2.90
CA ARG A 55 -6.61 17.25 -2.51
C ARG A 55 -6.07 16.14 -1.61
N ALA A 56 -6.90 15.67 -0.67
CA ALA A 56 -6.53 14.58 0.22
C ALA A 56 -6.44 13.24 -0.53
N GLN A 57 -7.35 12.97 -1.48
CA GLN A 57 -7.25 11.79 -2.36
C GLN A 57 -5.96 11.79 -3.19
N LEU A 58 -5.54 12.95 -3.71
CA LEU A 58 -4.28 13.09 -4.45
C LEU A 58 -3.06 12.83 -3.55
N PHE A 59 -3.02 13.42 -2.36
CA PHE A 59 -1.88 13.24 -1.44
C PHE A 59 -1.80 11.81 -0.90
N PHE A 60 -2.89 11.32 -0.28
CA PHE A 60 -2.87 10.03 0.41
C PHE A 60 -3.08 8.85 -0.52
N GLY A 61 -4.05 8.92 -1.44
CA GLY A 61 -4.36 7.82 -2.36
C GLY A 61 -3.34 7.74 -3.49
N THR A 62 -3.31 8.75 -4.34
CA THR A 62 -2.45 8.76 -5.55
C THR A 62 -0.97 8.91 -5.21
N GLY A 63 -0.59 9.69 -4.20
CA GLY A 63 0.80 9.86 -3.79
C GLY A 63 1.25 8.76 -2.83
N LEU A 64 0.87 8.90 -1.55
CA LEU A 64 1.44 8.14 -0.44
C LEU A 64 1.18 6.64 -0.52
N LEU A 65 -0.09 6.22 -0.58
CA LEU A 65 -0.45 4.80 -0.53
C LEU A 65 -0.01 4.05 -1.79
N SER A 66 -0.07 4.70 -2.96
CA SER A 66 0.41 4.11 -4.22
C SER A 66 1.91 3.84 -4.22
N SER A 67 2.70 4.68 -3.54
CA SER A 67 4.16 4.57 -3.46
C SER A 67 4.63 3.75 -2.26
N PHE A 68 3.81 3.70 -1.20
CA PHE A 68 4.02 2.87 -0.02
C PHE A 68 3.74 1.39 -0.28
N THR A 69 2.70 1.07 -1.06
CA THR A 69 2.44 -0.29 -1.54
C THR A 69 3.22 -0.56 -2.84
N THR A 70 3.40 -1.82 -3.23
CA THR A 70 4.12 -2.14 -4.47
C THR A 70 3.70 -3.49 -5.06
N TYR A 71 3.20 -3.45 -6.30
CA TYR A 71 2.94 -4.66 -7.09
C TYR A 71 4.19 -5.15 -7.81
N SER A 72 5.02 -4.25 -8.35
CA SER A 72 6.22 -4.61 -9.11
C SER A 72 7.24 -5.39 -8.26
N THR A 73 7.51 -4.92 -7.04
CA THR A 73 8.42 -5.63 -6.12
C THR A 73 7.84 -6.98 -5.70
N PHE A 74 6.54 -7.03 -5.40
CA PHE A 74 5.83 -8.27 -5.10
C PHE A 74 5.95 -9.27 -6.25
N ALA A 75 5.74 -8.85 -7.50
CA ALA A 75 5.79 -9.71 -8.66
C ALA A 75 7.20 -10.29 -8.89
N VAL A 76 8.24 -9.44 -8.84
CA VAL A 76 9.64 -9.86 -9.00
C VAL A 76 10.06 -10.82 -7.89
N GLN A 77 9.74 -10.50 -6.63
CA GLN A 77 10.07 -11.37 -5.50
C GLN A 77 9.33 -12.70 -5.60
N THR A 78 8.04 -12.69 -5.96
CA THR A 78 7.25 -13.91 -6.15
C THR A 78 7.83 -14.79 -7.24
N ALA A 79 8.19 -14.21 -8.40
CA ALA A 79 8.78 -14.93 -9.51
C ALA A 79 10.16 -15.52 -9.18
N SER A 80 10.84 -14.98 -8.17
CA SER A 80 12.15 -15.46 -7.71
C SER A 80 12.05 -16.56 -6.64
N LEU A 81 10.84 -16.87 -6.14
CA LEU A 81 10.61 -17.94 -5.17
C LEU A 81 10.43 -19.30 -5.86
N SER A 82 10.53 -20.38 -5.09
CA SER A 82 10.10 -21.71 -5.56
C SER A 82 8.61 -21.69 -5.94
N PRO A 83 8.11 -22.61 -6.78
CA PRO A 83 6.69 -22.62 -7.17
C PRO A 83 5.73 -22.60 -5.97
N MET A 84 6.02 -23.41 -4.94
CA MET A 84 5.24 -23.41 -3.70
C MET A 84 5.40 -22.09 -2.91
N GLY A 85 6.62 -21.56 -2.80
CA GLY A 85 6.87 -20.28 -2.11
C GLY A 85 6.18 -19.10 -2.80
N GLY A 86 6.19 -19.07 -4.13
CA GLY A 86 5.48 -18.08 -4.94
C GLY A 86 3.97 -18.19 -4.74
N ALA A 87 3.41 -19.40 -4.80
CA ALA A 87 1.98 -19.62 -4.55
C ALA A 87 1.56 -19.16 -3.16
N LEU A 88 2.36 -19.46 -2.12
CA LEU A 88 2.12 -18.98 -0.75
C LEU A 88 2.21 -17.46 -0.65
N ASN A 89 3.20 -16.82 -1.30
CA ASN A 89 3.36 -15.37 -1.27
C ASN A 89 2.19 -14.64 -1.96
N VAL A 90 1.72 -15.17 -3.09
CA VAL A 90 0.52 -14.69 -3.80
C VAL A 90 -0.69 -14.82 -2.89
N GLY A 91 -0.92 -16.02 -2.35
CA GLY A 91 -2.04 -16.30 -1.45
C GLY A 91 -2.06 -15.38 -0.24
N ALA A 92 -0.91 -15.18 0.41
CA ALA A 92 -0.76 -14.30 1.55
C ALA A 92 -1.06 -12.83 1.21
N ASN A 93 -0.50 -12.30 0.12
CA ASN A 93 -0.71 -10.89 -0.27
C ASN A 93 -2.19 -10.60 -0.55
N TYR A 94 -2.86 -11.46 -1.33
CA TYR A 94 -4.28 -11.25 -1.63
C TYR A 94 -5.18 -11.49 -0.42
N ALA A 95 -5.01 -12.61 0.31
CA ALA A 95 -5.86 -12.92 1.44
C ALA A 95 -5.72 -11.89 2.56
N LEU A 96 -4.49 -11.58 2.98
CA LEU A 96 -4.25 -10.60 4.05
C LEU A 96 -4.54 -9.18 3.59
N GLY A 97 -4.24 -8.84 2.32
CA GLY A 97 -4.54 -7.52 1.76
C GLY A 97 -6.04 -7.25 1.70
N PHE A 98 -6.84 -8.19 1.21
CA PHE A 98 -8.30 -8.04 1.19
C PHE A 98 -8.91 -8.05 2.59
N ALA A 99 -8.44 -8.92 3.48
CA ALA A 99 -8.88 -8.92 4.88
C ALA A 99 -8.57 -7.57 5.54
N ALA A 100 -7.37 -7.03 5.34
CA ALA A 100 -6.95 -5.73 5.83
C ALA A 100 -7.82 -4.60 5.27
N ALA A 101 -8.09 -4.58 3.96
CA ALA A 101 -8.97 -3.60 3.34
C ALA A 101 -10.41 -3.67 3.90
N ALA A 102 -10.97 -4.88 4.07
CA ALA A 102 -12.29 -5.08 4.64
C ALA A 102 -12.37 -4.62 6.11
N LEU A 103 -11.35 -4.93 6.91
CA LEU A 103 -11.23 -4.40 8.27
C LEU A 103 -11.16 -2.86 8.23
N GLY A 104 -10.33 -2.29 7.36
CA GLY A 104 -10.22 -0.85 7.19
C GLY A 104 -11.56 -0.18 6.87
N LEU A 105 -12.32 -0.75 5.92
CA LEU A 105 -13.68 -0.29 5.58
C LEU A 105 -14.62 -0.35 6.80
N ALA A 106 -14.59 -1.45 7.55
CA ALA A 106 -15.43 -1.64 8.73
C ALA A 106 -15.09 -0.67 9.87
N PHE A 107 -13.82 -0.29 10.01
CA PHE A 107 -13.37 0.74 10.96
C PHE A 107 -13.71 2.15 10.48
N GLY A 108 -13.53 2.43 9.18
CA GLY A 108 -13.74 3.74 8.59
C GLY A 108 -15.21 4.11 8.41
N GLY A 109 -16.10 3.14 8.15
CA GLY A 109 -17.55 3.37 7.98
C GLY A 109 -18.34 3.42 9.29
N ARG A 110 -17.70 3.17 10.43
CA ARG A 110 -18.29 3.31 11.78
C ARG A 110 -18.15 4.72 12.37
N ARG A 111 -17.60 5.66 11.61
CA ARG A 111 -17.43 7.08 11.97
C ARG A 111 -18.19 7.94 10.99
#